data_AF-A0AAW1QUU6-F1
#
_entry.id   AF-A0AAW1QUU6-F1
#
_cell.length_a   1.000
_cell.length_b   1.000
_cell.length_c   1.000
_cell.angle_alpha   90.00
_cell.angle_beta   90.00
_cell.angle_gamma   90.00
#
_symmetry.space_group_name_H-M   'P 1'
#
loop_
_entity.id
_entity.type
_entity.pdbx_description
1 polymer ?
#
loop_
_entity_poly.entity_id
_entity_poly.type
_entity_poly.pdbx_seq_one_letter_code
_entity_poly.pdbx_strand_id
1 'polypeptide(L)'
;MSEDASDDLEFLLSAELERESPADVPVAEAPTSTARFRASSKKRAREQESTVPENTTKQAPAGPSQPPSVRPPSAGTCPPHPGTVQGMCIRCGASIGDTSAGASPNVALRYLHAGLELSKTEADRLRSESLKRVLAGNRLILVLDLDHTLLTSTRNNEILDEKLHQKLSKMLTAQSLLPEAERMELWTKLRPGVREFLERMHLCYELHIYTHGTRPYALEMSRVLDPQRRLFAERIVSACDSSDKEHKNLDVLLGVETAVLIVDNTDTVWPKHSSNLLHCTSFVFFPADVPRLASSALLAACDPAHDTPDPMLPAAADILEDVHRMYFAGADAVRMDAKQCLAAARGKILAGVHIVFSRVFPQLMTHPETHSLWKLATQLGATCGLATDAATTHVVANSRGTDKVVWALKHGKHVVTPSWLSASKGAWHRAPEKGHPVTAQVPLPQRPSAGMS
;
A
#
# COMPACT_ATOMS: atom_id res chain seq x y z
N MET A 1 -5.74 24.50 37.73
CA MET A 1 -4.28 24.28 37.78
C MET A 1 -4.03 22.80 37.54
N SER A 2 -4.23 22.37 36.30
CA SER A 2 -4.22 20.96 35.90
C SER A 2 -4.16 20.86 34.37
N GLU A 3 -3.33 21.71 33.76
CA GLU A 3 -3.15 21.81 32.29
C GLU A 3 -1.75 21.29 31.91
N ASP A 4 -0.73 21.64 32.70
CA ASP A 4 0.70 21.33 32.47
C ASP A 4 1.05 19.86 32.10
N ALA A 5 0.28 18.86 32.56
CA ALA A 5 0.61 17.44 32.37
C ALA A 5 -0.03 16.79 31.12
N SER A 6 -0.81 17.53 30.33
CA SER A 6 -1.28 17.09 29.01
C SER A 6 -0.25 17.45 27.94
N ASP A 7 0.25 18.68 28.03
CA ASP A 7 1.21 19.28 27.11
C ASP A 7 2.53 18.49 27.08
N ASP A 8 2.97 17.88 28.19
CA ASP A 8 4.19 17.04 28.23
C ASP A 8 4.15 15.83 27.27
N LEU A 9 2.98 15.19 27.08
CA LEU A 9 2.85 14.04 26.17
C LEU A 9 2.70 14.51 24.71
N GLU A 10 2.00 15.62 24.49
CA GLU A 10 1.94 16.27 23.18
C GLU A 10 3.33 16.79 22.76
N PHE A 11 4.10 17.32 23.70
CA PHE A 11 5.49 17.75 23.51
C PHE A 11 6.41 16.58 23.23
N LEU A 12 6.28 15.43 23.92
CA LEU A 12 7.08 14.24 23.59
C LEU A 12 6.75 13.69 22.20
N LEU A 13 5.48 13.67 21.79
CA LEU A 13 5.09 13.24 20.43
C LEU A 13 5.51 14.25 19.35
N SER A 14 5.47 15.55 19.65
CA SER A 14 5.81 16.63 18.71
C SER A 14 7.32 16.86 18.61
N ALA A 15 8.06 16.76 19.71
CA ALA A 15 9.52 16.90 19.71
C ALA A 15 10.23 15.72 19.04
N GLU A 16 9.61 14.54 18.97
CA GLU A 16 10.11 13.43 18.15
C GLU A 16 9.74 13.61 16.65
N LEU A 17 8.64 14.32 16.35
CA LEU A 17 8.26 14.72 14.97
C LEU A 17 9.10 15.89 14.42
N GLU A 18 9.59 16.80 15.25
CA GLU A 18 10.35 17.99 14.82
C GLU A 18 11.87 17.79 14.73
N ARG A 19 12.42 16.70 15.30
CA ARG A 19 13.88 16.48 15.40
C ARG A 19 14.64 16.22 14.09
N GLU A 20 13.95 15.99 12.96
CA GLU A 20 14.57 15.75 11.65
C GLU A 20 14.12 16.76 10.56
N SER A 21 13.98 18.05 10.90
CA SER A 21 13.86 19.14 9.91
C SER A 21 15.17 19.93 9.75
N PRO A 22 15.91 19.78 8.63
CA PRO A 22 17.04 20.66 8.34
C PRO A 22 16.53 22.03 7.87
N ALA A 23 16.75 23.06 8.69
CA ALA A 23 16.47 24.45 8.36
C ALA A 23 17.36 24.98 7.21
N ASP A 24 16.92 26.08 6.59
CA ASP A 24 17.47 26.68 5.36
C ASP A 24 19.00 26.78 5.28
N VAL A 25 19.55 26.40 4.13
CA VAL A 25 20.89 26.79 3.67
C VAL A 25 20.77 27.52 2.34
N PRO A 26 21.30 28.76 2.20
CA PRO A 26 21.05 29.58 1.03
C PRO A 26 21.78 29.09 -0.23
N VAL A 27 21.18 29.41 -1.38
CA VAL A 27 21.73 29.14 -2.72
C VAL A 27 23.09 29.81 -2.91
N ALA A 28 24.09 29.04 -3.34
CA ALA A 28 25.39 29.54 -3.80
C ALA A 28 25.74 28.94 -5.17
N GLU A 29 26.30 29.77 -6.04
CA GLU A 29 26.50 29.48 -7.46
C GLU A 29 27.64 28.48 -7.73
N ALA A 30 27.54 27.77 -8.86
CA ALA A 30 28.55 26.81 -9.28
C ALA A 30 29.78 27.47 -9.91
N PRO A 31 31.01 26.98 -9.63
CA PRO A 31 32.17 27.25 -10.48
C PRO A 31 32.49 26.06 -11.39
N THR A 32 32.91 26.40 -12.61
CA THR A 32 33.25 25.47 -13.69
C THR A 32 34.68 24.92 -13.63
N SER A 33 34.84 23.69 -14.11
CA SER A 33 35.95 23.26 -14.99
C SER A 33 37.36 22.96 -14.43
N THR A 34 37.88 21.83 -14.95
CA THR A 34 39.28 21.53 -15.35
C THR A 34 40.39 21.14 -14.35
N ALA A 35 40.99 19.99 -14.71
CA ALA A 35 42.43 19.70 -14.80
C ALA A 35 43.12 18.80 -13.74
N ARG A 36 43.61 17.67 -14.29
CA ARG A 36 44.62 16.71 -13.81
C ARG A 36 45.85 17.36 -13.15
N PHE A 37 46.50 16.68 -12.19
CA PHE A 37 47.89 16.19 -12.34
C PHE A 37 48.30 15.12 -11.28
N ARG A 38 49.58 14.72 -11.25
CA ARG A 38 50.13 13.41 -10.81
C ARG A 38 50.54 13.28 -9.33
N ALA A 39 50.33 12.05 -8.81
CA ALA A 39 51.21 11.18 -8.00
C ALA A 39 52.38 11.73 -7.15
N SER A 40 52.55 11.17 -5.93
CA SER A 40 53.74 10.37 -5.56
C SER A 40 53.62 9.62 -4.21
N SER A 41 54.36 8.52 -4.09
CA SER A 41 54.33 7.52 -3.01
C SER A 41 55.08 7.92 -1.72
N LYS A 42 54.80 7.22 -0.60
CA LYS A 42 55.84 6.73 0.34
C LYS A 42 55.37 5.58 1.27
N LYS A 43 56.25 4.57 1.43
CA LYS A 43 56.29 3.56 2.52
C LYS A 43 56.47 4.30 3.88
N ARG A 44 56.31 3.76 5.10
CA ARG A 44 56.48 2.42 5.74
C ARG A 44 55.59 2.46 7.03
N ALA A 45 55.29 1.42 7.80
CA ALA A 45 55.83 0.07 7.88
C ALA A 45 54.77 -0.98 8.32
N ARG A 46 55.26 -2.08 8.92
CA ARG A 46 54.61 -3.27 9.48
C ARG A 46 55.43 -3.61 10.73
N GLU A 47 54.80 -4.03 11.82
CA GLU A 47 55.40 -4.97 12.78
C GLU A 47 54.30 -5.80 13.46
N GLN A 48 54.65 -7.02 13.87
CA GLN A 48 53.79 -8.11 14.34
C GLN A 48 54.52 -8.84 15.47
N GLU A 49 53.85 -9.81 16.10
CA GLU A 49 54.37 -10.78 17.11
C GLU A 49 54.42 -10.28 18.57
N SER A 50 54.21 -11.12 19.60
CA SER A 50 53.58 -12.47 19.65
C SER A 50 53.32 -12.95 21.10
N THR A 51 52.41 -13.92 21.22
CA THR A 51 52.37 -15.02 22.24
C THR A 51 52.12 -14.76 23.75
N VAL A 52 51.44 -15.76 24.33
CA VAL A 52 51.00 -15.95 25.73
C VAL A 52 52.04 -16.80 26.51
N PRO A 53 52.00 -16.93 27.87
CA PRO A 53 51.16 -17.97 28.48
C PRO A 53 50.57 -17.71 29.90
N GLU A 54 49.45 -18.40 30.14
CA GLU A 54 48.89 -19.00 31.37
C GLU A 54 49.16 -18.48 32.82
N ASN A 55 48.04 -18.10 33.45
CA ASN A 55 47.42 -18.75 34.63
C ASN A 55 48.06 -18.63 36.04
N THR A 56 47.39 -17.92 36.95
CA THR A 56 47.34 -18.31 38.39
C THR A 56 46.13 -17.71 39.12
N THR A 57 45.46 -18.52 39.94
CA THR A 57 44.26 -18.20 40.72
C THR A 57 44.52 -17.22 41.87
N LYS A 58 43.68 -16.18 42.04
CA LYS A 58 43.41 -15.54 43.35
C LYS A 58 42.14 -14.66 43.39
N GLN A 59 41.25 -15.04 44.30
CA GLN A 59 40.19 -14.30 45.04
C GLN A 59 39.68 -12.94 44.53
N ALA A 60 38.35 -12.83 44.44
CA ALA A 60 37.61 -11.62 44.07
C ALA A 60 37.48 -10.59 45.21
N PRO A 61 37.45 -9.29 44.89
CA PRO A 61 36.80 -8.25 45.69
C PRO A 61 35.36 -7.98 45.21
N ALA A 62 34.57 -7.28 46.04
CA ALA A 62 33.13 -7.10 45.84
C ALA A 62 32.74 -6.34 44.56
N GLY A 63 31.59 -6.69 43.99
CA GLY A 63 31.05 -6.07 42.78
C GLY A 63 30.54 -4.63 43.00
N PRO A 64 30.33 -3.86 41.91
CA PRO A 64 29.85 -2.49 41.99
C PRO A 64 28.42 -2.41 42.53
N SER A 65 28.17 -1.35 43.28
CA SER A 65 26.87 -1.02 43.88
C SER A 65 25.73 -0.95 42.86
N GLN A 66 24.58 -1.49 43.24
CA GLN A 66 23.32 -1.35 42.49
C GLN A 66 22.98 0.13 42.26
N PRO A 67 22.40 0.50 41.09
CA PRO A 67 21.84 1.84 40.90
C PRO A 67 20.70 2.08 41.89
N PRO A 68 20.46 3.34 42.32
CA PRO A 68 19.48 3.64 43.35
C PRO A 68 18.07 3.23 42.91
N SER A 69 17.38 2.50 43.79
CA SER A 69 15.96 2.20 43.62
C SER A 69 15.16 3.50 43.56
N VAL A 70 14.65 3.84 42.37
CA VAL A 70 13.75 4.97 42.19
C VAL A 70 12.45 4.66 42.93
N ARG A 71 12.25 5.35 44.03
CA ARG A 71 11.05 5.23 44.86
C ARG A 71 9.85 5.68 44.02
N PRO A 72 8.79 4.87 43.84
CA PRO A 72 7.64 5.30 43.04
C PRO A 72 6.96 6.50 43.69
N PRO A 73 6.47 7.49 42.91
CA PRO A 73 5.75 8.63 43.45
C PRO A 73 4.49 8.17 44.19
N SER A 74 4.14 8.88 45.27
CA SER A 74 3.02 8.56 46.15
C SER A 74 1.67 8.61 45.44
N ALA A 75 0.74 7.75 45.87
CA ALA A 75 -0.50 7.46 45.17
C ALA A 75 -1.46 8.66 45.00
N GLY A 76 -1.91 8.84 43.75
CA GLY A 76 -3.10 9.59 43.35
C GLY A 76 -2.91 10.33 42.02
N THR A 77 -3.49 9.93 40.87
CA THR A 77 -4.38 8.80 40.53
C THR A 77 -4.21 8.47 39.02
N CYS A 78 -3.91 7.22 38.63
CA CYS A 78 -4.09 6.71 37.24
C CYS A 78 -5.27 5.71 37.19
N PRO A 79 -6.49 6.10 37.63
CA PRO A 79 -7.67 5.64 36.88
C PRO A 79 -8.46 6.82 36.26
N PRO A 80 -8.99 6.68 35.03
CA PRO A 80 -8.76 5.58 34.10
C PRO A 80 -7.32 5.58 33.56
N HIS A 81 -6.79 4.39 33.25
CA HIS A 81 -5.49 4.26 32.61
C HIS A 81 -5.63 4.59 31.11
N PRO A 82 -4.96 5.62 30.56
CA PRO A 82 -5.15 6.02 29.16
C PRO A 82 -4.54 5.01 28.18
N GLY A 83 -3.44 4.36 28.58
CA GLY A 83 -2.76 3.31 27.82
C GLY A 83 -1.57 2.73 28.58
N THR A 84 -0.94 1.72 28.00
CA THR A 84 0.25 1.03 28.52
C THR A 84 1.34 0.89 27.46
N VAL A 85 2.59 0.82 27.93
CA VAL A 85 3.71 0.28 27.15
C VAL A 85 4.28 -0.90 27.93
N GLN A 86 4.34 -2.08 27.29
CA GLN A 86 4.83 -3.32 27.91
C GLN A 86 4.16 -3.63 29.27
N GLY A 87 2.86 -3.31 29.40
CA GLY A 87 2.07 -3.54 30.61
C GLY A 87 2.10 -2.41 31.66
N MET A 88 2.85 -1.32 31.48
CA MET A 88 2.93 -0.21 32.46
C MET A 88 2.09 1.01 32.04
N CYS A 89 1.24 1.59 32.93
CA CYS A 89 0.46 2.83 32.66
C CYS A 89 1.40 3.94 32.20
N ILE A 90 1.24 4.42 30.96
CA ILE A 90 2.11 5.47 30.36
C ILE A 90 2.12 6.79 31.15
N ARG A 91 1.12 7.00 32.02
CA ARG A 91 0.94 8.22 32.83
C ARG A 91 1.46 8.12 34.27
N CYS A 92 1.60 6.93 34.85
CA CYS A 92 2.04 6.79 36.26
C CYS A 92 3.04 5.65 36.52
N GLY A 93 3.41 4.87 35.50
CA GLY A 93 4.33 3.73 35.63
C GLY A 93 3.76 2.51 36.38
N ALA A 94 2.50 2.53 36.83
CA ALA A 94 1.90 1.37 37.50
C ALA A 94 1.79 0.19 36.53
N SER A 95 2.30 -0.97 36.92
CA SER A 95 2.13 -2.22 36.18
C SER A 95 0.65 -2.65 36.23
N ILE A 96 0.02 -2.73 35.06
CA ILE A 96 -1.31 -3.27 34.87
C ILE A 96 -1.15 -4.76 34.55
N GLY A 97 -1.28 -5.61 35.57
CA GLY A 97 -1.37 -7.05 35.37
C GLY A 97 -2.67 -7.45 34.67
N ASP A 98 -2.88 -8.76 34.47
CA ASP A 98 -4.03 -9.35 33.76
C ASP A 98 -5.42 -9.07 34.39
N THR A 99 -5.52 -8.16 35.37
CA THR A 99 -6.75 -7.65 35.99
C THR A 99 -7.54 -6.72 35.06
N SER A 100 -7.79 -7.15 33.82
CA SER A 100 -8.70 -6.52 32.86
C SER A 100 -9.93 -7.39 32.55
N ALA A 101 -10.35 -8.22 33.51
CA ALA A 101 -11.58 -9.01 33.46
C ALA A 101 -12.84 -8.10 33.51
N GLY A 102 -13.16 -7.46 32.38
CA GLY A 102 -14.32 -6.58 32.21
C GLY A 102 -14.05 -5.25 31.48
N ALA A 103 -12.80 -4.92 31.13
CA ALA A 103 -12.51 -3.72 30.35
C ALA A 103 -12.82 -3.94 28.84
N SER A 104 -13.15 -2.87 28.13
CA SER A 104 -13.19 -2.91 26.65
C SER A 104 -11.79 -3.21 26.10
N PRO A 105 -11.66 -3.94 24.98
CA PRO A 105 -10.35 -4.29 24.42
C PRO A 105 -9.54 -3.03 24.09
N ASN A 106 -8.25 -3.05 24.43
CA ASN A 106 -7.32 -1.99 24.10
C ASN A 106 -7.06 -1.93 22.59
N VAL A 107 -6.75 -0.74 22.08
CA VAL A 107 -6.28 -0.53 20.71
C VAL A 107 -4.76 -0.59 20.70
N ALA A 108 -4.21 -1.59 20.01
CA ALA A 108 -2.77 -1.77 19.89
C ALA A 108 -2.18 -0.88 18.79
N LEU A 109 -1.47 0.19 19.15
CA LEU A 109 -0.81 1.10 18.20
C LEU A 109 0.67 0.75 18.04
N ARG A 110 0.93 -0.54 17.77
CA ARG A 110 2.28 -1.14 17.74
C ARG A 110 3.19 -0.59 16.64
N TYR A 111 2.60 0.00 15.61
CA TYR A 111 3.34 0.67 14.55
C TYR A 111 4.14 1.88 15.09
N LEU A 112 3.56 2.68 16.00
CA LEU A 112 4.22 3.82 16.65
C LEU A 112 5.29 3.36 17.65
N HIS A 113 4.93 2.48 18.59
CA HIS A 113 5.88 1.98 19.57
C HIS A 113 5.59 0.52 19.94
N ALA A 114 6.65 -0.28 20.05
CA ALA A 114 6.55 -1.70 20.39
C ALA A 114 5.85 -1.89 21.75
N GLY A 115 4.77 -2.67 21.77
CA GLY A 115 3.99 -2.94 22.97
C GLY A 115 3.16 -1.77 23.50
N LEU A 116 2.90 -0.74 22.68
CA LEU A 116 1.94 0.33 23.00
C LEU A 116 0.50 -0.14 22.78
N GLU A 117 -0.31 -0.04 23.83
CA GLU A 117 -1.74 -0.33 23.80
C GLU A 117 -2.52 0.78 24.50
N LEU A 118 -3.56 1.32 23.87
CA LEU A 118 -4.36 2.41 24.42
C LEU A 118 -5.75 1.93 24.81
N SER A 119 -6.31 2.56 25.86
CA SER A 119 -7.74 2.47 26.12
C SER A 119 -8.51 2.97 24.90
N LYS A 120 -9.68 2.36 24.60
CA LYS A 120 -10.51 2.77 23.46
C LYS A 120 -10.82 4.28 23.48
N THR A 121 -11.13 4.83 24.66
CA THR A 121 -11.41 6.26 24.85
C THR A 121 -10.24 7.16 24.46
N GLU A 122 -9.00 6.76 24.78
CA GLU A 122 -7.81 7.54 24.42
C GLU A 122 -7.45 7.38 22.94
N ALA A 123 -7.60 6.16 22.38
CA ALA A 123 -7.44 5.94 20.95
C ALA A 123 -8.43 6.77 20.12
N ASP A 124 -9.69 6.84 20.54
CA ASP A 124 -10.72 7.65 19.88
C ASP A 124 -10.46 9.17 20.05
N ARG A 125 -9.88 9.61 21.19
CA ARG A 125 -9.39 10.98 21.39
C ARG A 125 -8.28 11.32 20.39
N LEU A 126 -7.24 10.50 20.31
CA LEU A 126 -6.11 10.70 19.40
C LEU A 126 -6.50 10.63 17.92
N ARG A 127 -7.41 9.72 17.53
CA ARG A 127 -7.98 9.68 16.17
C ARG A 127 -8.70 10.98 15.82
N SER A 128 -9.46 11.53 16.77
CA SER A 128 -10.20 12.79 16.58
C SER A 128 -9.25 14.00 16.46
N GLU A 129 -8.16 14.00 17.22
CA GLU A 129 -7.12 15.04 17.18
C GLU A 129 -6.28 14.97 15.90
N SER A 130 -5.83 13.77 15.52
CA SER A 130 -5.17 13.46 14.24
C SER A 130 -6.02 13.91 13.06
N LEU A 131 -7.32 13.57 13.04
CA LEU A 131 -8.24 14.03 12.00
C LEU A 131 -8.30 15.56 11.90
N LYS A 132 -8.43 16.28 13.04
CA LYS A 132 -8.44 17.74 13.05
C LYS A 132 -7.15 18.31 12.44
N ARG A 133 -5.99 17.76 12.81
CA ARG A 133 -4.67 18.17 12.32
C ARG A 133 -4.54 17.98 10.80
N VAL A 134 -4.88 16.79 10.32
CA VAL A 134 -4.85 16.43 8.89
C VAL A 134 -5.80 17.30 8.06
N LEU A 135 -7.03 17.52 8.55
CA LEU A 135 -8.02 18.38 7.87
C LEU A 135 -7.65 19.87 7.91
N ALA A 136 -7.04 20.37 8.99
CA ALA A 136 -6.55 21.74 9.09
C ALA A 136 -5.39 21.99 8.09
N GLY A 137 -4.57 20.99 7.82
CA GLY A 137 -3.58 20.99 6.74
C GLY A 137 -4.15 20.88 5.32
N ASN A 138 -5.48 20.85 5.15
CA ASN A 138 -6.18 20.59 3.88
C ASN A 138 -5.75 19.25 3.24
N ARG A 139 -5.54 18.22 4.06
CA ARG A 139 -5.14 16.87 3.62
C ARG A 139 -6.17 15.80 4.01
N LEU A 140 -6.07 14.65 3.36
CA LEU A 140 -6.71 13.39 3.76
C LEU A 140 -5.64 12.37 4.17
N ILE A 141 -6.03 11.15 4.54
CA ILE A 141 -5.09 10.05 4.82
C ILE A 141 -5.08 9.06 3.65
N LEU A 142 -3.90 8.68 3.17
CA LEU A 142 -3.73 7.67 2.11
C LEU A 142 -2.88 6.51 2.62
N VAL A 143 -3.51 5.33 2.72
CA VAL A 143 -2.85 4.07 3.07
C VAL A 143 -2.41 3.38 1.78
N LEU A 144 -1.13 3.04 1.69
CA LEU A 144 -0.52 2.41 0.53
C LEU A 144 0.02 1.03 0.91
N ASP A 145 -0.38 0.02 0.15
CA ASP A 145 0.31 -1.27 0.15
C ASP A 145 1.64 -1.20 -0.63
N LEU A 146 2.54 -2.17 -0.45
CA LEU A 146 3.83 -2.22 -1.13
C LEU A 146 3.83 -3.24 -2.28
N ASP A 147 3.60 -4.51 -1.95
CA ASP A 147 3.91 -5.68 -2.76
C ASP A 147 2.90 -5.85 -3.89
N HIS A 148 3.37 -5.77 -5.13
CA HIS A 148 2.56 -5.65 -6.35
C HIS A 148 1.65 -4.41 -6.41
N THR A 149 1.80 -3.46 -5.47
CA THR A 149 1.07 -2.19 -5.47
C THR A 149 1.99 -1.06 -5.96
N LEU A 150 3.08 -0.79 -5.24
CA LEU A 150 4.08 0.25 -5.54
C LEU A 150 5.41 -0.31 -6.06
N LEU A 151 5.70 -1.58 -5.78
CA LEU A 151 6.94 -2.26 -6.15
C LEU A 151 6.68 -3.78 -6.23
N THR A 152 7.68 -4.53 -6.71
CA THR A 152 7.79 -5.97 -6.43
C THR A 152 9.23 -6.29 -6.05
N SER A 153 9.39 -7.32 -5.22
CA SER A 153 10.68 -7.79 -4.70
C SER A 153 10.76 -9.31 -4.74
N THR A 154 11.91 -9.85 -5.14
CA THR A 154 12.22 -11.30 -5.09
C THR A 154 13.58 -11.52 -4.46
N ARG A 155 13.81 -12.70 -3.87
CA ARG A 155 15.12 -13.04 -3.31
C ARG A 155 16.12 -13.41 -4.40
N ASN A 156 17.39 -13.13 -4.15
CA ASN A 156 18.46 -13.49 -5.07
C ASN A 156 18.49 -15.01 -5.42
N ASN A 157 18.12 -15.89 -4.47
CA ASN A 157 18.07 -17.33 -4.68
C ASN A 157 16.81 -17.85 -5.40
N GLU A 158 15.79 -17.01 -5.60
CA GLU A 158 14.57 -17.33 -6.36
C GLU A 158 14.76 -17.07 -7.88
N ILE A 159 15.79 -16.31 -8.26
CA ILE A 159 16.16 -16.04 -9.64
C ILE A 159 17.02 -17.20 -10.18
N LEU A 160 16.34 -18.27 -10.61
CA LEU A 160 16.98 -19.49 -11.13
C LEU A 160 17.51 -19.36 -12.57
N ASP A 161 17.12 -18.30 -13.31
CA ASP A 161 17.61 -18.05 -14.68
C ASP A 161 18.86 -17.15 -14.66
N GLU A 162 20.01 -17.77 -14.90
CA GLU A 162 21.32 -17.10 -15.05
C GLU A 162 21.29 -15.96 -16.09
N LYS A 163 20.49 -16.07 -17.16
CA LYS A 163 20.35 -14.98 -18.15
C LYS A 163 19.56 -13.80 -17.60
N LEU A 164 18.57 -14.06 -16.74
CA LEU A 164 17.85 -13.02 -16.03
C LEU A 164 18.78 -12.37 -14.99
N HIS A 165 19.52 -13.16 -14.20
CA HIS A 165 20.50 -12.63 -13.25
C HIS A 165 21.54 -11.71 -13.94
N GLN A 166 22.13 -12.14 -15.06
CA GLN A 166 23.04 -11.31 -15.87
C GLN A 166 22.40 -10.07 -16.49
N LYS A 167 21.07 -10.07 -16.76
CA LYS A 167 20.32 -8.87 -17.17
C LYS A 167 20.11 -7.93 -16.00
N LEU A 168 19.64 -8.42 -14.85
CA LEU A 168 19.36 -7.63 -13.66
C LEU A 168 20.64 -6.95 -13.13
N SER A 169 21.77 -7.66 -13.11
CA SER A 169 23.08 -7.07 -12.75
C SER A 169 23.54 -5.96 -13.71
N LYS A 170 23.12 -5.99 -14.99
CA LYS A 170 23.34 -4.88 -15.94
C LYS A 170 22.32 -3.74 -15.78
N MET A 171 21.10 -4.04 -15.32
CA MET A 171 20.10 -3.02 -14.99
C MET A 171 20.43 -2.28 -13.69
N LEU A 172 21.14 -2.94 -12.76
CA LEU A 172 21.65 -2.33 -11.53
C LEU A 172 22.56 -1.13 -11.82
N THR A 173 23.47 -1.27 -12.80
CA THR A 173 24.36 -0.18 -13.23
C THR A 173 23.64 0.96 -13.97
N ALA A 174 22.36 0.77 -14.32
CA ALA A 174 21.50 1.74 -14.99
C ALA A 174 20.43 2.37 -14.07
N GLN A 175 20.57 2.24 -12.74
CA GLN A 175 19.74 2.89 -11.70
C GLN A 175 18.23 2.51 -11.66
N SER A 176 17.75 1.60 -12.52
CA SER A 176 16.33 1.19 -12.58
C SER A 176 16.00 -0.01 -11.65
N LEU A 177 17.02 -0.64 -11.09
CA LEU A 177 16.92 -1.58 -9.98
C LEU A 177 17.82 -1.07 -8.86
N LEU A 178 17.31 -1.06 -7.65
CA LEU A 178 18.13 -0.71 -6.49
C LEU A 178 19.02 -1.93 -6.16
N PRO A 179 20.29 -1.71 -5.80
CA PRO A 179 21.11 -2.77 -5.23
C PRO A 179 20.33 -3.44 -4.11
N GLU A 180 20.54 -4.74 -4.01
CA GLU A 180 20.61 -5.47 -2.73
C GLU A 180 20.37 -4.54 -1.55
N ALA A 181 19.15 -4.52 -1.00
CA ALA A 181 18.94 -3.89 0.29
C ALA A 181 19.92 -4.63 1.22
N GLU A 182 21.04 -4.00 1.60
CA GLU A 182 22.34 -4.66 1.90
C GLU A 182 22.31 -5.62 3.11
N ARG A 183 21.13 -5.76 3.71
CA ARG A 183 20.80 -6.56 4.89
C ARG A 183 19.80 -7.70 4.61
N MET A 184 19.29 -7.83 3.37
CA MET A 184 18.15 -8.71 3.04
C MET A 184 18.27 -9.51 1.71
N GLU A 185 19.29 -9.29 0.87
CA GLU A 185 19.50 -10.04 -0.40
C GLU A 185 18.29 -10.00 -1.38
N LEU A 186 17.55 -8.90 -1.39
CA LEU A 186 16.36 -8.70 -2.24
C LEU A 186 16.67 -7.87 -3.49
N TRP A 187 16.22 -8.37 -4.64
CA TRP A 187 16.07 -7.57 -5.86
C TRP A 187 14.72 -6.88 -5.83
N THR A 188 14.68 -5.55 -6.01
CA THR A 188 13.44 -4.77 -5.99
C THR A 188 13.31 -3.93 -7.25
N LYS A 189 12.19 -4.09 -7.97
CA LYS A 189 11.79 -3.20 -9.07
C LYS A 189 10.69 -2.28 -8.55
N LEU A 190 10.92 -0.98 -8.66
CA LEU A 190 9.90 0.03 -8.42
C LEU A 190 8.91 0.08 -9.58
N ARG A 191 7.63 0.31 -9.28
CA ARG A 191 6.61 0.55 -10.30
C ARG A 191 6.93 1.86 -11.05
N PRO A 192 6.90 1.89 -12.40
CA PRO A 192 7.18 3.11 -13.15
C PRO A 192 6.29 4.28 -12.70
N GLY A 193 6.88 5.45 -12.45
CA GLY A 193 6.17 6.64 -11.97
C GLY A 193 5.87 6.68 -10.46
N VAL A 194 6.38 5.74 -9.64
CA VAL A 194 6.06 5.70 -8.20
C VAL A 194 6.55 6.91 -7.42
N ARG A 195 7.69 7.50 -7.76
CA ARG A 195 8.23 8.66 -7.01
C ARG A 195 7.37 9.90 -7.30
N GLU A 196 7.04 10.11 -8.55
CA GLU A 196 6.17 11.17 -9.05
C GLU A 196 4.74 11.04 -8.47
N PHE A 197 4.23 9.82 -8.38
CA PHE A 197 2.96 9.51 -7.69
C PHE A 197 3.01 9.92 -6.21
N LEU A 198 4.02 9.47 -5.46
CA LEU A 198 4.14 9.76 -4.03
C LEU A 198 4.30 11.27 -3.77
N GLU A 199 5.07 11.96 -4.59
CA GLU A 199 5.23 13.42 -4.50
C GLU A 199 3.92 14.17 -4.75
N ARG A 200 3.17 13.82 -5.81
CA ARG A 200 1.82 14.39 -6.07
C ARG A 200 0.89 14.13 -4.88
N MET A 201 0.84 12.89 -4.40
CA MET A 201 -0.07 12.52 -3.31
C MET A 201 0.29 13.21 -1.99
N HIS A 202 1.57 13.40 -1.68
CA HIS A 202 2.00 14.08 -0.44
C HIS A 202 1.53 15.55 -0.34
N LEU A 203 1.17 16.21 -1.45
CA LEU A 203 0.58 17.55 -1.42
C LEU A 203 -0.83 17.56 -0.82
N CYS A 204 -1.60 16.49 -1.06
CA CYS A 204 -3.03 16.38 -0.76
C CYS A 204 -3.34 15.34 0.34
N TYR A 205 -2.38 14.48 0.68
CA TYR A 205 -2.56 13.35 1.59
C TYR A 205 -1.38 13.21 2.56
N GLU A 206 -1.68 12.82 3.79
CA GLU A 206 -0.71 12.19 4.69
C GLU A 206 -0.56 10.72 4.30
N LEU A 207 0.68 10.30 4.00
CA LEU A 207 0.95 8.97 3.45
C LEU A 207 1.33 7.97 4.56
N HIS A 208 0.70 6.81 4.53
CA HIS A 208 0.92 5.66 5.42
C HIS A 208 1.25 4.42 4.58
N ILE A 209 2.18 3.59 5.04
CA ILE A 209 2.42 2.24 4.47
C ILE A 209 1.63 1.21 5.31
N TYR A 210 0.96 0.26 4.66
CA TYR A 210 0.40 -0.93 5.30
C TYR A 210 0.58 -2.17 4.43
N THR A 211 1.57 -3.00 4.76
CA THR A 211 1.91 -4.26 4.06
C THR A 211 1.72 -5.49 4.96
N HIS A 212 1.50 -6.66 4.36
CA HIS A 212 1.65 -7.98 5.02
C HIS A 212 3.12 -8.45 5.11
N GLY A 213 4.07 -7.64 4.65
CA GLY A 213 5.49 -7.84 4.86
C GLY A 213 5.91 -7.69 6.33
N THR A 214 7.11 -8.18 6.64
CA THR A 214 7.69 -8.06 7.99
C THR A 214 8.13 -6.63 8.29
N ARG A 215 8.22 -6.24 9.57
CA ARG A 215 8.68 -4.88 9.95
C ARG A 215 10.06 -4.51 9.37
N PRO A 216 11.09 -5.38 9.38
CA PRO A 216 12.35 -5.09 8.71
C PRO A 216 12.17 -4.81 7.21
N TYR A 217 11.40 -5.64 6.50
CA TYR A 217 11.10 -5.45 5.08
C TYR A 217 10.41 -4.11 4.80
N ALA A 218 9.34 -3.80 5.54
CA ALA A 218 8.60 -2.55 5.39
C ALA A 218 9.49 -1.32 5.63
N LEU A 219 10.41 -1.38 6.61
CA LEU A 219 11.37 -0.33 6.88
C LEU A 219 12.41 -0.17 5.76
N GLU A 220 12.99 -1.27 5.23
CA GLU A 220 13.92 -1.17 4.09
C GLU A 220 13.21 -0.62 2.84
N MET A 221 12.01 -1.11 2.52
CA MET A 221 11.23 -0.62 1.38
C MET A 221 10.79 0.85 1.55
N SER A 222 10.55 1.31 2.78
CA SER A 222 10.27 2.73 3.03
C SER A 222 11.48 3.62 2.71
N ARG A 223 12.71 3.21 3.04
CA ARG A 223 13.93 3.97 2.69
C ARG A 223 14.21 3.98 1.19
N VAL A 224 13.87 2.88 0.52
CA VAL A 224 13.92 2.74 -0.94
C VAL A 224 12.98 3.74 -1.64
N LEU A 225 11.76 3.92 -1.12
CA LEU A 225 10.75 4.84 -1.67
C LEU A 225 10.98 6.29 -1.24
N ASP A 226 11.36 6.52 0.02
CA ASP A 226 11.47 7.81 0.71
C ASP A 226 12.83 7.92 1.46
N PRO A 227 13.96 8.15 0.74
CA PRO A 227 15.29 8.17 1.37
C PRO A 227 15.45 9.27 2.41
N GLN A 228 14.73 10.39 2.26
CA GLN A 228 14.75 11.52 3.21
C GLN A 228 13.72 11.37 4.35
N ARG A 229 12.95 10.27 4.41
CA ARG A 229 11.90 10.00 5.41
C ARG A 229 10.79 11.06 5.51
N ARG A 230 10.62 11.91 4.49
CA ARG A 230 9.68 13.04 4.48
C ARG A 230 8.24 12.61 4.18
N LEU A 231 8.07 11.57 3.37
CA LEU A 231 6.78 11.11 2.86
C LEU A 231 6.05 10.25 3.89
N PHE A 232 6.74 9.28 4.51
CA PHE A 232 6.15 8.31 5.43
C PHE A 232 6.56 8.52 6.89
N ALA A 233 7.77 9.04 7.16
CA ALA A 233 8.35 9.16 8.51
C ALA A 233 8.27 7.84 9.33
N GLU A 234 7.30 7.74 10.24
CA GLU A 234 7.04 6.56 11.10
C GLU A 234 5.69 5.87 10.83
N ARG A 235 4.94 6.33 9.82
CA ARG A 235 3.61 5.85 9.45
C ARG A 235 3.67 4.54 8.66
N ILE A 236 4.23 3.49 9.27
CA ILE A 236 4.54 2.22 8.63
C ILE A 236 3.95 1.07 9.45
N VAL A 237 2.86 0.48 8.96
CA VAL A 237 2.21 -0.71 9.52
C VAL A 237 2.71 -1.95 8.79
N SER A 238 3.20 -2.93 9.54
CA SER A 238 3.64 -4.23 9.03
C SER A 238 2.79 -5.37 9.58
N ALA A 239 3.02 -6.61 9.13
CA ALA A 239 2.21 -7.77 9.55
C ALA A 239 2.22 -8.04 11.07
N CYS A 240 3.25 -7.63 11.82
CA CYS A 240 3.25 -7.78 13.28
C CYS A 240 2.48 -6.68 14.03
N ASP A 241 2.12 -5.61 13.33
CA ASP A 241 1.35 -4.48 13.85
C ASP A 241 -0.16 -4.64 13.56
N SER A 242 -0.52 -5.49 12.60
CA SER A 242 -1.91 -5.79 12.19
C SER A 242 -2.72 -6.52 13.29
N SER A 243 -4.02 -6.20 13.40
CA SER A 243 -4.95 -6.88 14.30
C SER A 243 -5.27 -8.32 13.90
N ASP A 244 -5.21 -8.60 12.59
CA ASP A 244 -5.55 -9.85 11.93
C ASP A 244 -4.38 -10.25 11.01
N LYS A 245 -4.14 -11.55 10.87
CA LYS A 245 -3.05 -12.11 10.05
C LYS A 245 -3.42 -12.20 8.57
N GLU A 246 -4.70 -12.39 8.27
CA GLU A 246 -5.25 -12.62 6.93
C GLU A 246 -5.84 -11.33 6.33
N HIS A 247 -6.29 -10.40 7.19
CA HIS A 247 -6.97 -9.17 6.77
C HIS A 247 -6.28 -7.92 7.33
N LYS A 248 -6.33 -6.83 6.55
CA LYS A 248 -5.97 -5.48 6.97
C LYS A 248 -7.19 -4.74 7.50
N ASN A 249 -7.00 -3.87 8.48
CA ASN A 249 -8.07 -3.19 9.19
C ASN A 249 -7.61 -1.80 9.63
N LEU A 250 -8.46 -0.77 9.49
CA LEU A 250 -8.06 0.62 9.80
C LEU A 250 -8.05 0.92 11.32
N ASP A 251 -8.42 -0.04 12.16
CA ASP A 251 -8.41 0.11 13.62
C ASP A 251 -7.00 0.25 14.22
N VAL A 252 -5.95 -0.26 13.56
CA VAL A 252 -4.56 -0.06 13.98
C VAL A 252 -4.02 1.34 13.70
N LEU A 253 -4.74 2.20 12.96
CA LEU A 253 -4.30 3.54 12.58
C LEU A 253 -4.92 4.65 13.44
N LEU A 254 -4.16 5.73 13.64
CA LEU A 254 -4.66 7.02 14.14
C LEU A 254 -5.37 7.83 13.05
N GLY A 255 -6.38 7.22 12.41
CA GLY A 255 -7.23 7.86 11.40
C GLY A 255 -8.71 7.63 11.68
N VAL A 256 -9.56 8.50 11.16
CA VAL A 256 -11.01 8.29 11.10
C VAL A 256 -11.38 7.84 9.70
N GLU A 257 -12.04 6.70 9.57
CA GLU A 257 -12.37 6.02 8.30
C GLU A 257 -12.99 6.96 7.25
N THR A 258 -13.73 7.99 7.66
CA THR A 258 -14.39 8.97 6.77
C THR A 258 -13.43 9.89 6.01
N ALA A 259 -12.13 9.86 6.34
CA ALA A 259 -11.07 10.65 5.72
C ALA A 259 -9.89 9.80 5.23
N VAL A 260 -10.02 8.47 5.23
CA VAL A 260 -8.98 7.52 4.82
C VAL A 260 -9.32 6.89 3.47
N LEU A 261 -8.36 6.88 2.55
CA LEU A 261 -8.40 6.10 1.32
C LEU A 261 -7.26 5.07 1.31
N ILE A 262 -7.42 4.02 0.53
CA ILE A 262 -6.48 2.89 0.47
C ILE A 262 -6.13 2.62 -1.00
N VAL A 263 -4.85 2.44 -1.33
CA VAL A 263 -4.41 1.86 -2.62
C VAL A 263 -3.78 0.50 -2.33
N ASP A 264 -4.38 -0.56 -2.88
CA ASP A 264 -3.97 -1.95 -2.66
C ASP A 264 -4.41 -2.79 -3.88
N ASN A 265 -3.55 -3.70 -4.34
CA ASN A 265 -3.85 -4.58 -5.47
C ASN A 265 -4.83 -5.72 -5.08
N THR A 266 -5.02 -5.97 -3.79
CA THR A 266 -5.77 -7.12 -3.28
C THR A 266 -7.02 -6.64 -2.53
N ASP A 267 -8.21 -6.86 -3.10
CA ASP A 267 -9.46 -6.41 -2.47
C ASP A 267 -9.97 -7.32 -1.34
N THR A 268 -9.59 -8.60 -1.34
CA THR A 268 -10.01 -9.56 -0.30
C THR A 268 -9.41 -9.31 1.08
N VAL A 269 -8.25 -8.64 1.19
CA VAL A 269 -7.64 -8.33 2.50
C VAL A 269 -8.32 -7.14 3.19
N TRP A 270 -9.23 -6.42 2.52
CA TRP A 270 -9.96 -5.26 3.07
C TRP A 270 -11.48 -5.49 3.18
N PRO A 271 -11.95 -6.58 3.84
CA PRO A 271 -13.38 -6.95 3.81
C PRO A 271 -14.30 -5.88 4.44
N LYS A 272 -13.81 -5.16 5.46
CA LYS A 272 -14.55 -4.09 6.15
C LYS A 272 -14.47 -2.73 5.43
N HIS A 273 -13.41 -2.49 4.65
CA HIS A 273 -13.07 -1.16 4.10
C HIS A 273 -13.04 -1.11 2.57
N SER A 274 -13.70 -2.05 1.90
CA SER A 274 -13.82 -2.11 0.43
C SER A 274 -14.43 -0.85 -0.21
N SER A 275 -15.15 -0.02 0.56
CA SER A 275 -15.62 1.31 0.15
C SER A 275 -14.51 2.35 0.02
N ASN A 276 -13.44 2.22 0.80
CA ASN A 276 -12.31 3.14 0.89
C ASN A 276 -11.18 2.73 -0.06
N LEU A 277 -11.26 1.52 -0.63
CA LEU A 277 -10.26 0.92 -1.48
C LEU A 277 -10.32 1.42 -2.94
N LEU A 278 -9.26 2.10 -3.36
CA LEU A 278 -8.84 2.28 -4.74
C LEU A 278 -8.04 1.04 -5.17
N HIS A 279 -8.76 -0.01 -5.59
CA HIS A 279 -8.14 -1.25 -6.06
C HIS A 279 -7.36 -1.03 -7.36
N CYS A 280 -6.09 -1.44 -7.37
CA CYS A 280 -5.20 -1.29 -8.53
C CYS A 280 -4.86 -2.61 -9.21
N THR A 281 -4.28 -2.53 -10.42
CA THR A 281 -3.68 -3.70 -11.08
C THR A 281 -2.39 -4.12 -10.36
N SER A 282 -2.20 -5.43 -10.18
CA SER A 282 -0.94 -6.00 -9.66
C SER A 282 0.25 -5.64 -10.55
N PHE A 283 1.28 -5.05 -9.96
CA PHE A 283 2.59 -4.82 -10.57
C PHE A 283 3.43 -6.10 -10.44
N VAL A 284 3.72 -6.70 -11.59
CA VAL A 284 4.41 -7.99 -11.70
C VAL A 284 5.60 -7.81 -12.63
N PHE A 285 6.79 -8.09 -12.11
CA PHE A 285 8.06 -7.96 -12.86
C PHE A 285 8.91 -9.23 -12.75
N PHE A 286 8.95 -9.89 -11.58
CA PHE A 286 9.76 -11.09 -11.40
C PHE A 286 9.00 -12.36 -11.79
N PRO A 287 9.65 -13.35 -12.45
CA PRO A 287 8.98 -14.61 -12.83
C PRO A 287 8.48 -15.45 -11.65
N ALA A 288 9.06 -15.28 -10.46
CA ALA A 288 8.62 -15.94 -9.23
C ALA A 288 7.17 -15.56 -8.84
N ASP A 289 6.76 -14.33 -9.17
CA ASP A 289 5.45 -13.75 -8.83
C ASP A 289 4.29 -14.36 -9.62
N VAL A 290 4.57 -15.22 -10.62
CA VAL A 290 3.55 -15.66 -11.59
C VAL A 290 3.35 -17.18 -11.60
N PRO A 291 2.17 -17.66 -11.18
CA PRO A 291 1.77 -19.06 -11.34
C PRO A 291 1.63 -19.44 -12.82
N ARG A 292 2.72 -19.94 -13.43
CA ARG A 292 2.76 -20.59 -14.75
C ARG A 292 2.35 -19.71 -15.95
N LEU A 293 2.83 -18.47 -16.07
CA LEU A 293 2.94 -17.87 -17.41
C LEU A 293 4.07 -18.56 -18.19
N ALA A 294 3.88 -18.73 -19.50
CA ALA A 294 4.94 -19.23 -20.37
C ALA A 294 6.14 -18.26 -20.32
N SER A 295 7.33 -18.80 -20.03
CA SER A 295 8.56 -18.03 -19.75
C SER A 295 8.93 -17.01 -20.83
N SER A 296 8.53 -17.22 -22.08
CA SER A 296 8.76 -16.30 -23.19
C SER A 296 8.04 -14.95 -23.06
N ALA A 297 6.85 -14.90 -22.45
CA ALA A 297 6.11 -13.64 -22.27
C ALA A 297 6.70 -12.80 -21.12
N LEU A 298 7.10 -13.46 -20.03
CA LEU A 298 7.81 -12.83 -18.91
C LEU A 298 9.19 -12.30 -19.33
N LEU A 299 9.95 -13.04 -20.14
CA LEU A 299 11.23 -12.58 -20.68
C LEU A 299 11.14 -11.32 -21.56
N ALA A 300 9.96 -11.02 -22.12
CA ALA A 300 9.66 -9.78 -22.84
C ALA A 300 9.16 -8.66 -21.91
N ALA A 301 8.44 -8.99 -20.83
CA ALA A 301 8.06 -8.02 -19.79
C ALA A 301 9.25 -7.57 -18.92
N CYS A 302 10.27 -8.41 -18.76
CA CYS A 302 11.55 -8.09 -18.12
C CYS A 302 12.56 -7.40 -19.06
N ASP A 303 12.14 -6.83 -20.20
CA ASP A 303 13.02 -6.15 -21.13
C ASP A 303 13.23 -4.68 -20.72
N PRO A 304 14.45 -4.23 -20.39
CA PRO A 304 14.71 -2.83 -20.06
C PRO A 304 14.49 -1.85 -21.23
N ALA A 305 14.36 -2.32 -22.48
CA ALA A 305 13.90 -1.48 -23.59
C ALA A 305 12.37 -1.26 -23.58
N HIS A 306 11.65 -2.01 -22.74
CA HIS A 306 10.21 -1.97 -22.53
C HIS A 306 9.89 -1.64 -21.06
N ASP A 307 10.47 -0.55 -20.53
CA ASP A 307 9.91 0.12 -19.34
C ASP A 307 8.59 0.80 -19.78
N THR A 308 7.58 -0.03 -20.03
CA THR A 308 6.28 0.39 -20.55
C THR A 308 5.64 1.34 -19.55
N PRO A 309 5.15 2.52 -19.98
CA PRO A 309 4.44 3.41 -19.08
C PRO A 309 3.27 2.68 -18.43
N ASP A 310 3.31 2.51 -17.11
CA ASP A 310 2.20 1.95 -16.35
C ASP A 310 1.18 3.07 -16.11
N PRO A 311 0.00 3.05 -16.77
CA PRO A 311 -0.98 4.11 -16.65
C PRO A 311 -1.70 4.09 -15.28
N MET A 312 -1.53 3.03 -14.48
CA MET A 312 -2.26 2.87 -13.22
C MET A 312 -1.94 3.99 -12.23
N LEU A 313 -0.67 4.23 -11.93
CA LEU A 313 -0.29 5.25 -10.94
C LEU A 313 -0.70 6.67 -11.35
N PRO A 314 -0.49 7.13 -12.61
CA PRO A 314 -1.06 8.40 -13.08
C PRO A 314 -2.59 8.47 -12.95
N ALA A 315 -3.32 7.44 -13.38
CA ALA A 315 -4.79 7.42 -13.28
C ALA A 315 -5.29 7.40 -11.82
N ALA A 316 -4.60 6.67 -10.94
CA ALA A 316 -4.90 6.66 -9.51
C ALA A 316 -4.64 8.04 -8.87
N ALA A 317 -3.54 8.72 -9.23
CA ALA A 317 -3.27 10.08 -8.76
C ALA A 317 -4.36 11.07 -9.20
N ASP A 318 -4.76 11.04 -10.47
CA ASP A 318 -5.80 11.92 -11.01
C ASP A 318 -7.14 11.69 -10.28
N ILE A 319 -7.50 10.44 -9.98
CA ILE A 319 -8.69 10.09 -9.19
C ILE A 319 -8.58 10.56 -7.74
N LEU A 320 -7.42 10.38 -7.10
CA LEU A 320 -7.20 10.80 -5.71
C LEU A 320 -7.22 12.33 -5.57
N GLU A 321 -6.70 13.07 -6.55
CA GLU A 321 -6.80 14.54 -6.62
C GLU A 321 -8.25 14.98 -6.87
N ASP A 322 -9.00 14.28 -7.71
CA ASP A 322 -10.44 14.51 -7.90
C ASP A 322 -11.24 14.27 -6.60
N VAL A 323 -10.93 13.20 -5.86
CA VAL A 323 -11.57 12.87 -4.58
C VAL A 323 -11.26 13.93 -3.52
N HIS A 324 -9.99 14.35 -3.41
CA HIS A 324 -9.57 15.44 -2.53
C HIS A 324 -10.34 16.73 -2.85
N ARG A 325 -10.36 17.14 -4.12
CA ARG A 325 -11.10 18.33 -4.58
C ARG A 325 -12.59 18.25 -4.23
N MET A 326 -13.22 17.08 -4.39
CA MET A 326 -14.63 16.87 -4.03
C MET A 326 -14.87 16.92 -2.52
N TYR A 327 -13.96 16.37 -1.71
CA TYR A 327 -14.04 16.38 -0.25
C TYR A 327 -13.97 17.79 0.34
N PHE A 328 -13.08 18.63 -0.21
CA PHE A 328 -12.85 20.01 0.24
C PHE A 328 -13.73 21.06 -0.46
N ALA A 329 -14.50 20.71 -1.49
CA ALA A 329 -15.44 21.62 -2.15
C ALA A 329 -16.77 21.82 -1.39
N GLY A 330 -17.09 20.97 -0.41
CA GLY A 330 -18.30 21.10 0.40
C GLY A 330 -18.18 22.18 1.48
N ALA A 331 -19.27 22.91 1.74
CA ALA A 331 -19.36 23.77 2.91
C ALA A 331 -19.33 22.93 4.20
N ASP A 332 -18.76 23.47 5.29
CA ASP A 332 -18.42 22.74 6.53
C ASP A 332 -19.58 21.91 7.14
N ALA A 333 -20.84 22.29 6.91
CA ALA A 333 -22.01 21.63 7.45
C ALA A 333 -22.34 20.26 6.82
N VAL A 334 -21.90 19.97 5.59
CA VAL A 334 -22.15 18.69 4.89
C VAL A 334 -20.92 18.27 4.07
N ARG A 335 -19.81 18.04 4.77
CA ARG A 335 -18.60 17.46 4.16
C ARG A 335 -18.91 16.01 3.73
N MET A 336 -18.71 15.69 2.46
CA MET A 336 -18.85 14.32 1.98
C MET A 336 -17.76 13.43 2.59
N ASP A 337 -18.09 12.17 2.89
CA ASP A 337 -17.10 11.17 3.30
C ASP A 337 -16.17 10.85 2.12
N ALA A 338 -14.87 10.67 2.36
CA ALA A 338 -13.89 10.31 1.32
C ALA A 338 -14.33 9.09 0.50
N LYS A 339 -15.03 8.10 1.09
CA LYS A 339 -15.57 6.94 0.37
C LYS A 339 -16.74 7.28 -0.56
N GLN A 340 -17.53 8.32 -0.23
CA GLN A 340 -18.58 8.83 -1.11
C GLN A 340 -17.98 9.59 -2.29
N CYS A 341 -16.94 10.40 -2.04
CA CYS A 341 -16.16 11.05 -3.09
C CYS A 341 -15.51 10.02 -4.02
N LEU A 342 -14.89 8.95 -3.49
CA LEU A 342 -14.31 7.87 -4.28
C LEU A 342 -15.38 7.12 -5.11
N ALA A 343 -16.54 6.83 -4.54
CA ALA A 343 -17.66 6.22 -5.27
C ALA A 343 -18.15 7.13 -6.42
N ALA A 344 -18.24 8.44 -6.18
CA ALA A 344 -18.63 9.41 -7.21
C ALA A 344 -17.57 9.59 -8.30
N ALA A 345 -16.28 9.57 -7.97
CA ALA A 345 -15.18 9.55 -8.95
C ALA A 345 -15.20 8.26 -9.79
N ARG A 346 -15.37 7.09 -9.14
CA ARG A 346 -15.53 5.79 -9.81
C ARG A 346 -16.73 5.77 -10.76
N GLY A 347 -17.83 6.44 -10.40
CA GLY A 347 -19.01 6.63 -11.24
C GLY A 347 -18.81 7.46 -12.51
N LYS A 348 -17.62 8.06 -12.72
CA LYS A 348 -17.28 8.77 -13.97
C LYS A 348 -16.70 7.83 -15.04
N ILE A 349 -16.16 6.67 -14.66
CA ILE A 349 -15.31 5.81 -15.51
C ILE A 349 -16.04 5.34 -16.78
N LEU A 350 -17.30 4.90 -16.63
CA LEU A 350 -18.18 4.43 -17.71
C LEU A 350 -19.43 5.31 -17.86
N ALA A 351 -19.34 6.59 -17.48
CA ALA A 351 -20.44 7.54 -17.66
C ALA A 351 -20.86 7.60 -19.15
N GLY A 352 -22.18 7.59 -19.39
CA GLY A 352 -22.75 7.55 -20.75
C GLY A 352 -22.69 6.19 -21.45
N VAL A 353 -22.18 5.13 -20.80
CA VAL A 353 -22.22 3.77 -21.34
C VAL A 353 -23.55 3.09 -20.99
N HIS A 354 -24.19 2.44 -21.96
CA HIS A 354 -25.29 1.50 -21.74
C HIS A 354 -24.87 0.08 -22.12
N ILE A 355 -24.97 -0.85 -21.16
CA ILE A 355 -24.50 -2.23 -21.26
C ILE A 355 -25.67 -3.20 -21.29
N VAL A 356 -25.63 -4.15 -22.22
CA VAL A 356 -26.51 -5.33 -22.21
C VAL A 356 -25.69 -6.60 -22.09
N PHE A 357 -25.99 -7.43 -21.10
CA PHE A 357 -25.28 -8.69 -20.89
C PHE A 357 -25.86 -9.83 -21.74
N SER A 358 -25.00 -10.74 -22.23
CA SER A 358 -25.38 -11.88 -23.08
C SER A 358 -24.60 -13.16 -22.73
N ARG A 359 -25.29 -14.21 -22.25
CA ARG A 359 -24.71 -15.46 -21.71
C ARG A 359 -23.60 -15.22 -20.65
N VAL A 360 -23.80 -14.21 -19.82
CA VAL A 360 -22.95 -13.92 -18.65
C VAL A 360 -23.60 -14.44 -17.36
N PHE A 361 -24.93 -14.46 -17.31
CA PHE A 361 -25.72 -14.93 -16.16
C PHE A 361 -26.49 -16.21 -16.50
N PRO A 362 -26.86 -17.05 -15.51
CA PRO A 362 -27.76 -18.19 -15.73
C PRO A 362 -29.11 -17.74 -16.31
N GLN A 363 -29.67 -18.50 -17.26
CA GLN A 363 -30.91 -18.13 -17.95
C GLN A 363 -32.14 -18.04 -17.02
N LEU A 364 -32.11 -18.72 -15.88
CA LEU A 364 -33.19 -18.73 -14.87
C LEU A 364 -33.01 -17.64 -13.79
N MET A 365 -32.02 -16.76 -13.92
CA MET A 365 -31.81 -15.66 -12.97
C MET A 365 -32.87 -14.57 -13.16
N THR A 366 -33.80 -14.47 -12.21
CA THR A 366 -34.89 -13.45 -12.22
C THR A 366 -34.42 -12.04 -11.87
N HIS A 367 -33.29 -11.92 -11.16
CA HIS A 367 -32.72 -10.64 -10.72
C HIS A 367 -31.26 -10.42 -11.20
N PRO A 368 -31.02 -10.20 -12.51
CA PRO A 368 -29.68 -9.94 -13.06
C PRO A 368 -28.94 -8.76 -12.39
N GLU A 369 -29.67 -7.79 -11.86
CA GLU A 369 -29.15 -6.63 -11.12
C GLU A 369 -28.41 -6.99 -9.84
N THR A 370 -28.67 -8.17 -9.28
CA THR A 370 -27.96 -8.68 -8.10
C THR A 370 -26.57 -9.21 -8.41
N HIS A 371 -26.28 -9.51 -9.69
CA HIS A 371 -25.04 -10.13 -10.13
C HIS A 371 -23.83 -9.19 -9.99
N SER A 372 -22.67 -9.74 -9.62
CA SER A 372 -21.42 -8.99 -9.39
C SER A 372 -21.03 -8.08 -10.57
N LEU A 373 -21.04 -8.60 -11.80
CA LEU A 373 -20.72 -7.82 -13.01
C LEU A 373 -21.73 -6.69 -13.32
N TRP A 374 -23.02 -6.84 -12.96
CA TRP A 374 -24.00 -5.76 -13.12
C TRP A 374 -23.76 -4.65 -12.07
N LYS A 375 -23.53 -5.05 -10.81
CA LYS A 375 -23.13 -4.14 -9.74
C LYS A 375 -21.83 -3.41 -10.07
N LEU A 376 -20.83 -4.10 -10.62
CA LEU A 376 -19.57 -3.48 -11.05
C LEU A 376 -19.80 -2.45 -12.18
N ALA A 377 -20.56 -2.81 -13.22
CA ALA A 377 -20.89 -1.89 -14.30
C ALA A 377 -21.58 -0.61 -13.78
N THR A 378 -22.58 -0.76 -12.90
CA THR A 378 -23.30 0.38 -12.30
C THR A 378 -22.44 1.21 -11.34
N GLN A 379 -21.55 0.58 -10.56
CA GLN A 379 -20.55 1.27 -9.71
C GLN A 379 -19.53 2.06 -10.51
N LEU A 380 -19.20 1.64 -11.74
CA LEU A 380 -18.35 2.37 -12.68
C LEU A 380 -19.12 3.47 -13.45
N GLY A 381 -20.43 3.64 -13.21
CA GLY A 381 -21.25 4.69 -13.85
C GLY A 381 -21.97 4.27 -15.14
N ALA A 382 -21.89 3.00 -15.54
CA ALA A 382 -22.66 2.52 -16.68
C ALA A 382 -24.13 2.28 -16.30
N THR A 383 -25.03 2.54 -17.24
CA THR A 383 -26.41 2.04 -17.17
C THR A 383 -26.48 0.62 -17.76
N CYS A 384 -27.41 -0.20 -17.28
CA CYS A 384 -27.53 -1.60 -17.71
C CYS A 384 -28.97 -1.94 -18.12
N GLY A 385 -29.12 -2.72 -19.19
CA GLY A 385 -30.40 -3.10 -19.78
C GLY A 385 -30.54 -4.60 -20.01
N LEU A 386 -31.78 -5.09 -20.01
CA LEU A 386 -32.10 -6.50 -20.27
C LEU A 386 -32.18 -6.82 -21.77
N ALA A 387 -32.60 -5.85 -22.59
CA ALA A 387 -32.76 -5.95 -24.03
C ALA A 387 -31.87 -4.94 -24.76
N THR A 388 -31.51 -5.23 -26.01
CA THR A 388 -30.74 -4.31 -26.87
C THR A 388 -31.67 -3.29 -27.55
N ASP A 389 -31.29 -2.02 -27.47
CA ASP A 389 -32.10 -0.87 -27.90
C ASP A 389 -31.22 0.24 -28.53
N ALA A 390 -31.80 1.40 -28.85
CA ALA A 390 -31.05 2.52 -29.42
C ALA A 390 -29.95 3.07 -28.49
N ALA A 391 -30.20 3.06 -27.17
CA ALA A 391 -29.26 3.55 -26.15
C ALA A 391 -28.05 2.62 -25.98
N THR A 392 -28.21 1.31 -26.22
CA THR A 392 -27.17 0.30 -26.08
C THR A 392 -25.88 0.68 -26.81
N THR A 393 -24.78 0.76 -26.07
CA THR A 393 -23.43 1.03 -26.60
C THR A 393 -22.54 -0.20 -26.59
N HIS A 394 -22.70 -1.08 -25.60
CA HIS A 394 -21.89 -2.29 -25.43
C HIS A 394 -22.75 -3.52 -25.18
N VAL A 395 -22.34 -4.65 -25.74
CA VAL A 395 -22.80 -5.98 -25.34
C VAL A 395 -21.64 -6.72 -24.68
N VAL A 396 -21.78 -7.05 -23.39
CA VAL A 396 -20.81 -7.84 -22.64
C VAL A 396 -21.20 -9.31 -22.76
N ALA A 397 -20.33 -10.14 -23.35
CA ALA A 397 -20.65 -11.52 -23.69
C ALA A 397 -19.47 -12.49 -23.59
N ASN A 398 -19.78 -13.77 -23.33
CA ASN A 398 -18.80 -14.86 -23.31
C ASN A 398 -18.73 -15.64 -24.65
N SER A 399 -19.63 -15.36 -25.61
CA SER A 399 -19.68 -16.07 -26.90
C SER A 399 -20.34 -15.22 -27.98
N ARG A 400 -19.91 -15.37 -29.24
CA ARG A 400 -20.44 -14.58 -30.38
C ARG A 400 -21.84 -15.02 -30.85
N GLY A 401 -22.23 -16.27 -30.63
CA GLY A 401 -23.45 -16.87 -31.18
C GLY A 401 -24.73 -16.57 -30.39
N THR A 402 -25.06 -15.28 -30.20
CA THR A 402 -26.31 -14.82 -29.57
C THR A 402 -26.92 -13.66 -30.35
N ASP A 403 -28.24 -13.55 -30.36
CA ASP A 403 -28.96 -12.49 -31.09
C ASP A 403 -28.54 -11.09 -30.62
N LYS A 404 -28.29 -10.92 -29.31
CA LYS A 404 -27.74 -9.67 -28.73
C LYS A 404 -26.38 -9.28 -29.34
N VAL A 405 -25.48 -10.24 -29.53
CA VAL A 405 -24.16 -9.98 -30.14
C VAL A 405 -24.29 -9.77 -31.65
N VAL A 406 -25.12 -10.54 -32.35
CA VAL A 406 -25.39 -10.35 -33.78
C VAL A 406 -26.00 -8.97 -34.04
N TRP A 407 -26.96 -8.56 -33.20
CA TRP A 407 -27.55 -7.23 -33.22
C TRP A 407 -26.49 -6.14 -33.00
N ALA A 408 -25.62 -6.29 -31.99
CA ALA A 408 -24.59 -5.29 -31.69
C ALA A 408 -23.62 -5.11 -32.87
N LEU A 409 -23.14 -6.21 -33.46
CA LEU A 409 -22.27 -6.18 -34.64
C LEU A 409 -22.96 -5.52 -35.84
N LYS A 410 -24.25 -5.83 -36.09
CA LYS A 410 -25.04 -5.22 -37.17
C LYS A 410 -25.22 -3.71 -37.02
N HIS A 411 -25.27 -3.20 -35.78
CA HIS A 411 -25.46 -1.77 -35.47
C HIS A 411 -24.18 -1.05 -35.07
N GLY A 412 -22.99 -1.63 -35.34
CA GLY A 412 -21.70 -1.02 -35.05
C GLY A 412 -21.40 -0.78 -33.57
N LYS A 413 -22.07 -1.51 -32.67
CA LYS A 413 -21.91 -1.40 -31.21
C LYS A 413 -20.76 -2.29 -30.73
N HIS A 414 -20.16 -1.95 -29.59
CA HIS A 414 -19.02 -2.69 -29.05
C HIS A 414 -19.44 -4.05 -28.50
N VAL A 415 -18.64 -5.09 -28.75
CA VAL A 415 -18.85 -6.45 -28.25
C VAL A 415 -17.60 -6.90 -27.52
N VAL A 416 -17.69 -6.96 -26.19
CA VAL A 416 -16.55 -7.17 -25.29
C VAL A 416 -16.77 -8.33 -24.32
N THR A 417 -15.69 -8.93 -23.83
CA THR A 417 -15.74 -9.93 -22.75
C THR A 417 -15.89 -9.26 -21.38
N PRO A 418 -16.30 -9.99 -20.32
CA PRO A 418 -16.37 -9.45 -18.97
C PRO A 418 -15.05 -8.87 -18.44
N SER A 419 -13.88 -9.29 -18.97
CA SER A 419 -12.59 -8.74 -18.53
C SER A 419 -12.40 -7.26 -18.87
N TRP A 420 -13.20 -6.70 -19.79
CA TRP A 420 -13.24 -5.25 -20.05
C TRP A 420 -13.72 -4.44 -18.84
N LEU A 421 -14.71 -4.95 -18.10
CA LEU A 421 -15.17 -4.32 -16.85
C LEU A 421 -14.10 -4.42 -15.77
N SER A 422 -13.44 -5.58 -15.64
CA SER A 422 -12.34 -5.77 -14.68
C SER A 422 -11.13 -4.89 -14.99
N ALA A 423 -10.77 -4.75 -16.27
CA ALA A 423 -9.70 -3.86 -16.70
C ALA A 423 -10.06 -2.38 -16.44
N SER A 424 -11.31 -1.98 -16.72
CA SER A 424 -11.77 -0.61 -16.42
C SER A 424 -11.80 -0.31 -14.91
N LYS A 425 -12.11 -1.32 -14.07
CA LYS A 425 -12.00 -1.23 -12.60
C LYS A 425 -10.56 -1.00 -12.15
N GLY A 426 -9.62 -1.81 -12.63
CA GLY A 426 -8.22 -1.78 -12.17
C GLY A 426 -7.38 -0.63 -12.74
N ALA A 427 -7.70 -0.16 -13.95
CA ALA A 427 -7.00 0.94 -14.61
C ALA A 427 -7.60 2.33 -14.31
N TRP A 428 -8.74 2.41 -13.63
CA TRP A 428 -9.42 3.66 -13.25
C TRP A 428 -9.83 4.59 -14.40
N HIS A 429 -9.82 4.07 -15.63
CA HIS A 429 -10.37 4.69 -16.82
C HIS A 429 -11.11 3.64 -17.65
N ARG A 430 -11.96 4.06 -18.60
CA ARG A 430 -12.58 3.13 -19.56
C ARG A 430 -11.49 2.40 -20.34
N ALA A 431 -11.45 1.07 -20.24
CA ALA A 431 -10.49 0.26 -20.98
C ALA A 431 -10.81 0.28 -22.49
N PRO A 432 -9.80 0.19 -23.38
CA PRO A 432 -10.04 0.14 -24.83
C PRO A 432 -10.72 -1.17 -25.23
N GLU A 433 -11.86 -1.10 -25.90
CA GLU A 433 -12.70 -2.28 -26.20
C GLU A 433 -11.98 -3.29 -27.10
N LYS A 434 -11.06 -2.80 -27.95
CA LYS A 434 -10.22 -3.62 -28.83
C LYS A 434 -9.33 -4.63 -28.08
N GLY A 435 -9.00 -4.36 -26.80
CA GLY A 435 -8.22 -5.27 -25.96
C GLY A 435 -9.01 -6.45 -25.40
N HIS A 436 -10.34 -6.42 -25.51
CA HIS A 436 -11.24 -7.39 -24.86
C HIS A 436 -12.25 -8.04 -25.83
N PRO A 437 -11.85 -8.50 -27.03
CA PRO A 437 -12.78 -8.99 -28.04
C PRO A 437 -13.40 -10.34 -27.64
N VAL A 438 -14.69 -10.52 -27.94
CA VAL A 438 -15.34 -11.83 -27.83
C VAL A 438 -14.94 -12.70 -29.02
N THR A 439 -14.09 -13.70 -28.78
CA THR A 439 -13.65 -14.68 -29.77
C THR A 439 -14.74 -15.73 -30.08
N ALA A 440 -14.61 -16.45 -31.19
CA ALA A 440 -15.39 -17.65 -31.43
C ALA A 440 -14.95 -18.76 -30.44
N GLN A 441 -15.88 -19.61 -30.02
CA GLN A 441 -15.60 -20.63 -28.99
C GLN A 441 -14.48 -21.59 -29.43
N VAL A 442 -13.58 -21.89 -28.50
CA VAL A 442 -12.84 -23.16 -28.51
C VAL A 442 -13.87 -24.28 -28.39
N PRO A 443 -13.81 -25.36 -29.19
CA PRO A 443 -14.73 -26.48 -29.06
C PRO A 443 -14.69 -27.06 -27.64
N LEU A 444 -15.86 -27.36 -27.07
CA LEU A 444 -15.93 -28.20 -25.89
C LEU A 444 -15.22 -29.54 -26.20
N PRO A 445 -14.42 -30.10 -25.27
CA PRO A 445 -13.89 -31.44 -25.47
C PRO A 445 -15.05 -32.39 -25.67
N GLN A 446 -15.09 -33.05 -26.83
CA GLN A 446 -16.13 -34.01 -27.14
C GLN A 446 -16.08 -35.11 -26.08
N ARG A 447 -17.23 -35.41 -25.44
CA ARG A 447 -17.33 -36.62 -24.61
C ARG A 447 -16.91 -37.80 -25.50
N PRO A 448 -16.04 -38.71 -25.03
CA PRO A 448 -15.74 -39.91 -25.78
C PRO A 448 -17.07 -40.62 -26.07
N SER A 449 -17.32 -40.90 -27.34
CA SER A 449 -18.47 -41.68 -27.77
C SER A 449 -18.45 -43.00 -27.02
N ALA A 450 -19.53 -43.30 -26.30
CA ALA A 450 -19.72 -44.63 -25.72
C ALA A 450 -19.73 -45.65 -26.88
N GLY A 451 -18.64 -46.39 -27.03
CA GLY A 451 -18.52 -47.42 -28.04
C GLY A 451 -19.51 -48.54 -27.76
N MET A 452 -20.53 -48.67 -28.61
CA MET A 452 -21.35 -49.87 -28.69
C MET A 452 -20.63 -50.89 -29.56
N SER A 453 -19.98 -51.88 -28.93
CA SER A 453 -19.76 -53.26 -29.42
C SER A 453 -19.03 -54.06 -28.32
#